data_AF-A0A4V5PYM9-F1
#
_entry.id   AF-A0A4V5PYM9-F1
#
_cell.length_a   1.000
_cell.length_b   1.000
_cell.length_c   1.000
_cell.angle_alpha   90.00
_cell.angle_beta   90.00
_cell.angle_gamma   90.00
#
_symmetry.space_group_name_H-M   'P 1'
#
loop_
_entity.id
_entity.type
_entity.pdbx_description
1 polymer ?
#
loop_
_entity_poly.entity_id
_entity_poly.type
_entity_poly.pdbx_seq_one_letter_code
_entity_poly.pdbx_strand_id
1 'polypeptide(L)'
;MKVTPLIVLLNMLVLYTNSTSLTLFLLFFGSFFKISSRGGFMSDKRIRTLTEKLWARNKYAVMAKGYEHYKNVSNALKNAHTNEQLLGVYELLKDTLKLPYTRKGMRTTLEHMWGYFKKQATTEEKDLFVMKRNELSDTEILSEKDIQSIRTYLVELLDRYPSDYLEQSSILHPNEKWNEVYDQKQMKIITEEDYL
;
A
#
# COMPACT_ATOMS: atom_id res chain seq x y z
N MET A 1 21.95 -35.62 -5.43
CA MET A 1 20.60 -36.22 -5.46
C MET A 1 19.92 -36.00 -4.13
N LYS A 2 18.99 -35.04 -4.05
CA LYS A 2 18.10 -34.84 -2.89
C LYS A 2 16.69 -35.15 -3.36
N VAL A 3 16.10 -36.18 -2.77
CA VAL A 3 14.78 -36.72 -3.11
C VAL A 3 13.72 -35.92 -2.36
N THR A 4 12.64 -35.59 -3.07
CA THR A 4 11.51 -34.73 -2.73
C THR A 4 10.59 -35.28 -1.62
N PRO A 5 9.87 -34.43 -0.85
CA PRO A 5 9.06 -34.81 0.31
C PRO A 5 7.62 -35.18 -0.07
N LEU A 6 7.41 -35.94 -1.15
CA LEU A 6 6.06 -36.29 -1.62
C LEU A 6 5.52 -37.61 -1.02
N ILE A 7 6.35 -38.38 -0.33
CA ILE A 7 6.01 -39.73 0.13
C ILE A 7 5.45 -39.75 1.57
N VAL A 8 5.65 -38.70 2.37
CA VAL A 8 5.18 -38.67 3.76
C VAL A 8 3.68 -38.36 3.88
N LEU A 9 3.09 -37.64 2.92
CA LEU A 9 1.67 -37.27 2.95
C LEU A 9 0.72 -38.39 2.50
N LEU A 10 1.22 -39.43 1.81
CA LEU A 10 0.38 -40.53 1.31
C LEU A 10 0.06 -41.59 2.39
N ASN A 11 0.82 -41.62 3.50
CA ASN A 11 0.62 -42.61 4.58
C ASN A 11 -0.28 -42.12 5.73
N MET A 12 -0.70 -40.86 5.75
CA MET A 12 -1.62 -40.35 6.77
C MET A 12 -3.11 -40.43 6.36
N LEU A 13 -3.41 -40.78 5.10
CA LEU A 13 -4.79 -40.83 4.59
C LEU A 13 -5.45 -42.22 4.65
N VAL A 14 -4.77 -43.26 5.12
CA VAL A 14 -5.29 -44.66 5.09
C VAL A 14 -5.82 -45.16 6.46
N LEU A 15 -5.72 -44.37 7.54
CA LEU A 15 -6.15 -44.82 8.88
C LEU A 15 -7.47 -44.21 9.40
N TYR A 16 -8.37 -43.76 8.52
CA TYR A 16 -9.72 -43.39 8.96
C TYR A 16 -10.79 -43.76 7.93
N THR A 17 -11.06 -45.06 7.81
CA THR A 17 -12.32 -45.53 7.23
C THR A 17 -12.95 -46.56 8.16
N ASN A 18 -13.82 -46.08 9.04
CA ASN A 18 -14.97 -46.85 9.48
C ASN A 18 -16.08 -45.91 9.97
N SER A 19 -17.29 -46.17 9.46
CA SER A 19 -18.58 -45.54 9.78
C SER A 19 -18.94 -44.24 9.04
N THR A 20 -19.68 -44.44 7.94
CA THR A 20 -20.88 -43.67 7.53
C THR A 20 -20.89 -42.15 7.78
N SER A 21 -20.23 -41.38 6.91
CA SER A 21 -20.70 -40.05 6.49
C SER A 21 -19.79 -39.52 5.38
N LEU A 22 -20.03 -39.95 4.13
CA LEU A 22 -19.19 -39.58 2.97
C LEU A 22 -19.90 -38.73 1.92
N THR A 23 -21.05 -38.14 2.25
CA THR A 23 -21.76 -37.18 1.40
C THR A 23 -21.75 -35.74 1.94
N LEU A 24 -21.08 -35.45 3.06
CA LEU A 24 -21.06 -34.09 3.63
C LEU A 24 -19.66 -33.47 3.79
N PHE A 25 -18.59 -34.14 3.33
CA PHE A 25 -17.20 -33.64 3.48
C PHE A 25 -16.62 -33.01 2.20
N LEU A 26 -17.38 -32.93 1.11
CA LEU A 26 -16.96 -32.34 -0.17
C LEU A 26 -17.52 -30.91 -0.41
N LEU A 27 -17.93 -30.19 0.63
CA LEU A 27 -18.40 -28.80 0.52
C LEU A 27 -17.60 -27.76 1.30
N PHE A 28 -16.46 -28.11 1.92
CA PHE A 28 -15.71 -27.15 2.75
C PHE A 28 -14.22 -26.94 2.45
N PHE A 29 -13.65 -27.55 1.40
CA PHE A 29 -12.27 -27.26 0.98
C PHE A 29 -12.12 -27.06 -0.55
N GLY A 30 -13.10 -26.39 -1.16
CA GLY A 30 -13.09 -26.00 -2.57
C GLY A 30 -12.56 -24.59 -2.88
N SER A 31 -11.93 -23.91 -1.90
CA SER A 31 -11.51 -22.50 -2.07
C SER A 31 -10.14 -22.20 -1.45
N PHE A 32 -9.19 -23.13 -1.52
CA PHE A 32 -7.79 -22.84 -1.19
C PHE A 32 -6.93 -22.79 -2.47
N PHE A 33 -6.45 -21.57 -2.73
CA PHE A 33 -5.32 -21.25 -3.60
C PHE A 33 -5.37 -21.74 -5.04
N LYS A 34 -6.13 -21.02 -5.88
CA LYS A 34 -5.73 -20.85 -7.27
C LYS A 34 -4.50 -19.93 -7.29
N ILE A 35 -3.31 -20.52 -7.14
CA ILE A 35 -2.06 -19.85 -7.51
C ILE A 35 -2.15 -19.61 -9.02
N SER A 36 -2.58 -18.41 -9.39
CA SER A 36 -2.55 -17.96 -10.78
C SER A 36 -1.13 -17.55 -11.12
N SER A 37 -0.27 -18.54 -11.40
CA SER A 37 0.95 -18.32 -12.18
C SER A 37 0.55 -18.10 -13.64
N ARG A 38 0.06 -16.90 -13.97
CA ARG A 38 0.05 -16.39 -15.34
C ARG A 38 0.98 -15.19 -15.40
N GLY A 39 2.28 -15.48 -15.35
CA GLY A 39 3.32 -14.58 -15.85
C GLY A 39 3.22 -14.52 -17.36
N GLY A 40 2.18 -13.84 -17.87
CA GLY A 40 2.15 -13.37 -19.24
C GLY A 40 2.79 -11.99 -19.28
N PHE A 41 3.59 -11.73 -20.31
CA PHE A 41 4.21 -10.43 -20.56
C PHE A 41 3.19 -9.30 -20.35
N MET A 42 3.51 -8.39 -19.44
CA MET A 42 2.64 -7.27 -19.13
C MET A 42 2.82 -6.19 -20.19
N SER A 43 1.72 -5.73 -20.79
CA SER A 43 1.83 -4.67 -21.80
C SER A 43 2.35 -3.37 -21.17
N ASP A 44 3.12 -2.60 -21.93
CA ASP A 44 3.69 -1.30 -21.53
C ASP A 44 2.63 -0.37 -20.92
N LYS A 45 1.43 -0.33 -21.53
CA LYS A 45 0.30 0.45 -21.01
C LYS A 45 -0.17 -0.03 -19.64
N ARG A 46 -0.22 -1.35 -19.41
CA ARG A 46 -0.66 -1.93 -18.14
C ARG A 46 0.36 -1.66 -17.03
N ILE A 47 1.66 -1.87 -17.27
CA ILE A 47 2.69 -1.60 -16.26
C ILE A 47 2.78 -0.11 -15.91
N ARG A 48 2.61 0.78 -16.90
CA ARG A 48 2.46 2.23 -16.65
C ARG A 48 1.32 2.53 -15.70
N THR A 49 0.12 2.00 -15.96
CA THR A 49 -1.04 2.18 -15.08
C THR A 49 -0.82 1.63 -13.67
N LEU A 50 -0.15 0.49 -13.53
CA LEU A 50 0.19 -0.07 -12.22
C LEU A 50 1.19 0.82 -11.47
N THR A 51 2.17 1.37 -12.16
CA THR A 51 3.14 2.31 -11.58
C THR A 51 2.48 3.61 -11.13
N GLU A 52 1.51 4.12 -11.90
CA GLU A 52 0.70 5.28 -11.50
C GLU A 52 -0.17 4.99 -10.27
N LYS A 53 -0.74 3.79 -10.15
CA LYS A 53 -1.45 3.35 -8.95
C LYS A 53 -0.53 3.24 -7.73
N LEU A 54 0.67 2.66 -7.91
CA LEU A 54 1.69 2.60 -6.87
C LEU A 54 2.05 4.01 -6.39
N TRP A 55 2.27 4.93 -7.32
CA TRP A 55 2.53 6.32 -6.98
C TRP A 55 1.37 6.94 -6.22
N ALA A 56 0.15 6.82 -6.72
CA ALA A 56 -1.05 7.40 -6.09
C ALA A 56 -1.24 6.92 -4.64
N ARG A 57 -1.02 5.62 -4.39
CA ARG A 57 -1.07 5.00 -3.05
C ARG A 57 -0.01 5.54 -2.09
N ASN A 58 1.21 5.80 -2.60
CA ASN A 58 2.36 6.12 -1.75
C ASN A 58 2.74 7.59 -1.71
N LYS A 59 2.15 8.45 -2.53
CA LYS A 59 2.59 9.85 -2.70
C LYS A 59 2.59 10.65 -1.38
N TYR A 60 1.63 10.39 -0.48
CA TYR A 60 1.58 11.06 0.82
C TYR A 60 2.62 10.52 1.80
N ALA A 61 2.89 9.21 1.79
CA ALA A 61 4.01 8.64 2.54
C ALA A 61 5.35 9.23 2.06
N VAL A 62 5.53 9.40 0.75
CA VAL A 62 6.72 10.05 0.20
C VAL A 62 6.79 11.54 0.60
N MET A 63 5.68 12.27 0.49
CA MET A 63 5.61 13.68 0.90
C MET A 63 5.92 13.90 2.38
N ALA A 64 5.51 12.96 3.24
CA ALA A 64 5.75 13.00 4.69
C ALA A 64 7.24 12.88 5.05
N LYS A 65 8.06 12.39 4.12
CA LYS A 65 9.53 12.31 4.26
C LYS A 65 10.16 13.63 3.84
N GLY A 66 9.61 14.27 2.82
CA GLY A 66 10.00 15.60 2.35
C GLY A 66 9.35 15.94 1.01
N TYR A 67 9.06 17.22 0.78
CA TYR A 67 8.36 17.66 -0.43
C TYR A 67 9.24 17.51 -1.68
N GLU A 68 10.56 17.65 -1.52
CA GLU A 68 11.55 17.39 -2.55
C GLU A 68 11.51 15.94 -3.05
N HIS A 69 11.33 14.96 -2.14
CA HIS A 69 11.18 13.56 -2.52
C HIS A 69 9.89 13.33 -3.32
N TYR A 70 8.79 13.96 -2.91
CA TYR A 70 7.54 13.92 -3.66
C TYR A 70 7.71 14.47 -5.09
N LYS A 71 8.40 15.61 -5.22
CA LYS A 71 8.69 16.21 -6.52
C LYS A 71 9.60 15.32 -7.37
N ASN A 72 10.60 14.68 -6.77
CA ASN A 72 11.51 13.79 -7.47
C ASN A 72 10.77 12.60 -8.10
N VAL A 73 10.04 11.83 -7.28
CA VAL A 73 9.28 10.65 -7.77
C VAL A 73 8.20 11.08 -8.78
N SER A 74 7.47 12.16 -8.51
CA SER A 74 6.45 12.68 -9.42
C SER A 74 7.03 13.09 -10.78
N ASN A 75 8.22 13.71 -10.80
CA ASN A 75 8.87 14.13 -12.04
C ASN A 75 9.43 12.91 -12.79
N ALA A 76 10.05 11.95 -12.09
CA ALA A 76 10.54 10.71 -12.68
C ALA A 76 9.41 9.95 -13.38
N LEU A 77 8.25 9.78 -12.73
CA LEU A 77 7.08 9.13 -13.34
C LEU A 77 6.53 9.91 -14.54
N LYS A 78 6.49 11.24 -14.46
CA LYS A 78 6.02 12.08 -15.58
C LYS A 78 6.88 11.88 -16.84
N ASN A 79 8.19 11.68 -16.67
CA ASN A 79 9.16 11.60 -17.76
C ASN A 79 9.50 10.15 -18.17
N ALA A 80 8.92 9.14 -17.52
CA ALA A 80 9.14 7.74 -17.84
C ALA A 80 8.27 7.29 -19.02
N HIS A 81 8.90 6.90 -20.13
CA HIS A 81 8.27 6.50 -21.37
C HIS A 81 8.57 5.04 -21.77
N THR A 82 9.51 4.37 -21.10
CA THR A 82 9.86 2.96 -21.31
C THR A 82 9.67 2.14 -20.03
N ASN A 83 9.60 0.81 -20.15
CA ASN A 83 9.48 -0.08 -18.98
C ASN A 83 10.71 0.01 -18.07
N GLU A 84 11.91 0.15 -18.64
CA GLU A 84 13.16 0.40 -17.90
C GLU A 84 13.10 1.69 -17.08
N GLN A 85 12.58 2.79 -17.65
CA GLN A 85 12.40 4.04 -16.91
C GLN A 85 11.34 3.92 -15.81
N LEU A 86 10.29 3.14 -16.04
CA LEU A 86 9.27 2.85 -15.02
C LEU A 86 9.82 1.96 -13.90
N LEU A 87 10.73 1.03 -14.19
CA LEU A 87 11.49 0.29 -13.18
C LEU A 87 12.31 1.25 -12.31
N GLY A 88 13.00 2.22 -12.93
CA GLY A 88 13.72 3.26 -12.19
C GLY A 88 12.81 4.09 -11.27
N VAL A 89 11.56 4.35 -11.67
CA VAL A 89 10.55 5.00 -10.80
C VAL A 89 10.17 4.10 -9.62
N TYR A 90 9.97 2.80 -9.87
CA TYR A 90 9.66 1.82 -8.83
C TYR A 90 10.79 1.73 -7.79
N GLU A 91 12.04 1.65 -8.25
CA GLU A 91 13.22 1.61 -7.38
C GLU A 91 13.37 2.90 -6.57
N LEU A 92 13.25 4.06 -7.23
CA LEU A 92 13.29 5.36 -6.56
C LEU A 92 12.21 5.47 -5.47
N LEU A 93 10.98 5.00 -5.76
CA LEU A 93 9.90 4.98 -4.79
C LEU A 93 10.22 4.04 -3.61
N LYS A 94 10.67 2.81 -3.90
CA LYS A 94 11.06 1.79 -2.91
C LYS A 94 12.13 2.32 -1.96
N ASP A 95 13.15 3.01 -2.47
CA ASP A 95 14.23 3.55 -1.67
C ASP A 95 13.80 4.78 -0.88
N THR A 96 13.05 5.68 -1.51
CA THR A 96 12.47 6.85 -0.81
C THR A 96 11.60 6.40 0.36
N LEU A 97 10.86 5.29 0.22
CA LEU A 97 9.98 4.79 1.27
C LEU A 97 10.71 4.35 2.55
N LYS A 98 12.02 4.06 2.47
CA LYS A 98 12.86 3.69 3.61
C LYS A 98 13.30 4.88 4.47
N LEU A 99 13.22 6.11 3.94
CA LEU A 99 13.64 7.30 4.68
C LEU A 99 12.69 7.57 5.86
N PRO A 100 13.17 8.16 6.96
CA PRO A 100 12.30 8.52 8.08
C PRO A 100 11.32 9.65 7.70
N TYR A 101 10.18 9.73 8.39
CA TYR A 101 9.29 10.87 8.27
C TYR A 101 9.87 12.09 8.99
N THR A 102 9.67 13.28 8.41
CA THR A 102 10.12 14.55 8.98
C THR A 102 8.92 15.36 9.45
N ARG A 103 9.06 16.15 10.53
CA ARG A 103 8.00 17.05 11.01
C ARG A 103 7.52 17.98 9.88
N LYS A 104 8.46 18.64 9.19
CA LYS A 104 8.18 19.49 8.03
C LYS A 104 7.41 18.76 6.92
N GLY A 105 7.86 17.58 6.50
CA GLY A 105 7.21 16.81 5.44
C GLY A 105 5.81 16.35 5.84
N MET A 106 5.65 15.88 7.07
CA MET A 106 4.35 15.48 7.62
C MET A 106 3.39 16.66 7.74
N ARG A 107 3.86 17.85 8.14
CA ARG A 107 3.05 19.07 8.16
C ARG A 107 2.47 19.37 6.78
N THR A 108 3.33 19.37 5.75
CA THR A 108 2.89 19.56 4.37
C THR A 108 1.89 18.48 3.94
N THR A 109 2.17 17.22 4.28
CA THR A 109 1.26 16.10 3.97
C THR A 109 -0.11 16.27 4.64
N LEU A 110 -0.13 16.66 5.92
CA LEU A 110 -1.33 16.92 6.70
C LEU A 110 -2.14 18.06 6.09
N GLU A 111 -1.49 19.16 5.67
CA GLU A 111 -2.15 20.27 4.96
C GLU A 111 -2.78 19.82 3.63
N HIS A 112 -2.09 18.96 2.88
CA HIS A 112 -2.61 18.42 1.61
C HIS A 112 -3.81 17.49 1.82
N MET A 113 -3.73 16.57 2.78
CA MET A 113 -4.84 15.65 3.10
C MET A 113 -6.03 16.40 3.73
N TRP A 114 -5.77 17.43 4.53
CA TRP A 114 -6.82 18.31 5.07
C TRP A 114 -7.70 18.96 4.00
N GLY A 115 -7.15 19.18 2.80
CA GLY A 115 -7.91 19.67 1.65
C GLY A 115 -9.18 18.87 1.32
N TYR A 116 -9.20 17.57 1.63
CA TYR A 116 -10.34 16.69 1.41
C TYR A 116 -11.46 16.90 2.45
N PHE A 117 -11.12 17.31 3.66
CA PHE A 117 -12.05 17.40 4.79
C PHE A 117 -12.57 18.83 5.02
N LYS A 118 -11.72 19.84 4.77
CA LYS A 118 -11.91 21.23 5.23
C LYS A 118 -13.25 21.90 4.88
N LYS A 119 -13.92 21.47 3.81
CA LYS A 119 -15.21 22.03 3.38
C LYS A 119 -16.39 21.54 4.22
N GLN A 120 -16.27 20.35 4.80
CA GLN A 120 -17.32 19.68 5.58
C GLN A 120 -17.02 19.70 7.09
N ALA A 121 -15.76 19.97 7.43
CA ALA A 121 -15.30 19.96 8.81
C ALA A 121 -15.98 21.01 9.70
N THR A 122 -16.25 20.63 10.95
CA THR A 122 -16.79 21.52 11.99
C THR A 122 -15.76 22.57 12.42
N THR A 123 -16.18 23.52 13.26
CA THR A 123 -15.25 24.52 13.83
C THR A 123 -14.22 23.84 14.72
N GLU A 124 -14.64 22.89 15.55
CA GLU A 124 -13.78 22.16 16.49
C GLU A 124 -12.72 21.33 15.73
N GLU A 125 -13.10 20.71 14.62
CA GLU A 125 -12.16 19.95 13.77
C GLU A 125 -11.15 20.87 13.06
N LYS A 126 -11.57 22.07 12.64
CA LYS A 126 -10.66 23.08 12.08
C LYS A 126 -9.64 23.54 13.11
N ASP A 127 -10.08 23.77 14.36
CA ASP A 127 -9.21 24.18 15.45
C ASP A 127 -8.22 23.06 15.81
N LEU A 128 -8.70 21.81 15.89
CA LEU A 128 -7.85 20.64 16.12
C LEU A 128 -6.83 20.44 14.98
N PHE A 129 -7.22 20.66 13.72
CA PHE A 129 -6.29 20.65 12.59
C PHE A 129 -5.18 21.70 12.77
N VAL A 130 -5.54 22.95 13.10
CA VAL A 130 -4.57 24.04 13.29
C VAL A 130 -3.60 23.69 14.42
N MET A 131 -4.08 23.15 15.53
CA MET A 131 -3.26 22.70 16.65
C MET A 131 -2.26 21.62 16.22
N LYS A 132 -2.75 20.50 15.65
CA LYS A 132 -1.90 19.39 15.18
C LYS A 132 -0.88 19.81 14.13
N ARG A 133 -1.25 20.72 13.22
CA ARG A 133 -0.34 21.28 12.21
C ARG A 133 0.77 22.11 12.87
N ASN A 134 0.45 22.90 13.90
CA ASN A 134 1.41 23.76 14.57
C ASN A 134 2.39 22.97 15.46
N GLU A 135 2.02 21.78 15.94
CA GLU A 135 2.91 20.83 16.64
C GLU A 135 4.02 20.24 15.74
N LEU A 136 3.89 20.39 14.42
CA LEU A 136 4.83 19.89 13.41
C LEU A 136 5.83 20.95 12.93
N SER A 137 6.38 21.77 13.85
CA SER A 137 7.45 22.71 13.54
C SER A 137 8.81 22.01 13.39
N ASP A 138 9.74 22.64 12.67
CA ASP A 138 11.14 22.22 12.48
C ASP A 138 11.41 20.98 11.57
N THR A 139 12.69 20.72 11.28
CA THR A 139 13.17 19.67 10.35
C THR A 139 13.47 18.34 11.04
N GLU A 140 13.00 18.15 12.27
CA GLU A 140 13.27 16.95 13.05
C GLU A 140 12.60 15.71 12.47
N ILE A 141 13.17 14.54 12.80
CA ILE A 141 12.56 13.24 12.52
C ILE A 141 11.39 13.02 13.48
N LEU A 142 10.27 12.51 12.96
CA LEU A 142 9.11 12.16 13.77
C LEU A 142 9.33 10.87 14.56
N SER A 143 8.87 10.86 15.81
CA SER A 143 8.78 9.62 16.58
C SER A 143 7.59 8.77 16.11
N GLU A 144 7.64 7.46 16.37
CA GLU A 144 6.50 6.56 16.04
C GLU A 144 5.21 6.98 16.74
N LYS A 145 5.32 7.53 17.96
CA LYS A 145 4.19 8.06 18.71
C LYS A 145 3.53 9.25 17.99
N ASP A 146 4.33 10.16 17.44
CA ASP A 146 3.82 11.31 16.69
C ASP A 146 3.13 10.86 15.40
N ILE A 147 3.74 9.91 14.69
CA ILE A 147 3.20 9.32 13.46
C ILE A 147 1.85 8.68 13.74
N GLN A 148 1.74 7.87 14.80
CA GLN A 148 0.50 7.20 15.17
C GLN A 148 -0.59 8.20 15.61
N SER A 149 -0.24 9.27 16.33
CA SER A 149 -1.18 10.33 16.70
C SER A 149 -1.81 11.02 15.48
N ILE A 150 -0.99 11.31 14.47
CA ILE A 150 -1.46 11.96 13.23
C ILE A 150 -2.27 10.98 12.38
N ARG A 151 -1.82 9.73 12.27
CA ARG A 151 -2.55 8.69 11.55
C ARG A 151 -3.94 8.47 12.14
N THR A 152 -4.04 8.33 13.46
CA THR A 152 -5.31 8.12 14.16
C THR A 152 -6.27 9.28 13.87
N TYR A 153 -5.77 10.52 13.96
CA TYR A 153 -6.56 11.71 13.62
C TYR A 153 -7.07 11.70 12.16
N LEU A 154 -6.22 11.36 11.20
CA LEU A 154 -6.62 11.30 9.78
C LEU A 154 -7.64 10.18 9.51
N VAL A 155 -7.52 9.04 10.19
CA VAL A 155 -8.49 7.94 10.10
C VAL A 155 -9.85 8.37 10.67
N GLU A 156 -9.88 9.03 11.83
CA GLU A 156 -11.13 9.54 12.41
C GLU A 156 -11.83 10.58 11.51
N LEU A 157 -11.07 11.39 10.77
CA LEU A 157 -11.64 12.30 9.77
C LEU A 157 -12.15 11.54 8.55
N LEU A 158 -11.43 10.52 8.10
CA LEU A 158 -11.83 9.69 6.97
C LEU A 158 -13.10 8.89 7.26
N ASP A 159 -13.28 8.40 8.49
CA ASP A 159 -14.50 7.72 8.92
C ASP A 159 -15.73 8.64 8.87
N ARG A 160 -15.56 9.92 9.22
CA ARG A 160 -16.61 10.95 9.17
C ARG A 160 -16.88 11.47 7.76
N TYR A 161 -15.83 11.56 6.96
CA TYR A 161 -15.86 12.13 5.61
C TYR A 161 -15.14 11.17 4.64
N PRO A 162 -15.81 10.07 4.24
CA PRO A 162 -15.20 9.04 3.42
C PRO A 162 -14.61 9.56 2.11
N SER A 163 -13.48 8.97 1.72
CA SER A 163 -12.82 9.26 0.45
C SER A 163 -12.11 8.02 -0.05
N ASP A 164 -12.67 7.39 -1.10
CA ASP A 164 -12.09 6.22 -1.77
C ASP A 164 -10.61 6.42 -2.14
N TYR A 165 -10.24 7.67 -2.42
CA TYR A 165 -8.88 8.04 -2.76
C TYR A 165 -7.95 8.03 -1.54
N LEU A 166 -8.33 8.69 -0.44
CA LEU A 166 -7.49 8.71 0.76
C LEU A 166 -7.45 7.34 1.44
N GLU A 167 -8.55 6.58 1.40
CA GLU A 167 -8.63 5.23 1.94
C GLU A 167 -7.59 4.29 1.34
N GLN A 168 -7.14 4.52 0.12
CA GLN A 168 -6.10 3.69 -0.50
C GLN A 168 -4.67 4.14 -0.17
N SER A 169 -4.48 5.21 0.61
CA SER A 169 -3.17 5.81 0.89
C SER A 169 -2.39 5.00 1.93
N SER A 170 -1.18 4.55 1.58
CA SER A 170 -0.37 3.67 2.44
C SER A 170 0.05 4.29 3.77
N ILE A 171 0.12 5.63 3.85
CA ILE A 171 0.44 6.33 5.11
C ILE A 171 -0.59 6.05 6.22
N LEU A 172 -1.84 5.72 5.84
CA LEU A 172 -2.92 5.38 6.77
C LEU A 172 -2.95 3.90 7.15
N HIS A 173 -2.25 3.04 6.40
CA HIS A 173 -2.28 1.58 6.52
C HIS A 173 -0.88 0.99 6.72
N PRO A 174 -0.28 1.13 7.92
CA PRO A 174 1.13 0.74 8.16
C PRO A 174 1.40 -0.76 8.03
N ASN A 175 0.37 -1.59 8.12
CA ASN A 175 0.47 -3.05 8.09
C ASN A 175 0.32 -3.63 6.67
N GLU A 176 -0.10 -2.81 5.71
CA GLU A 176 -0.21 -3.20 4.30
C GLU A 176 1.10 -2.96 3.58
N LYS A 177 1.37 -3.74 2.52
CA LYS A 177 2.58 -3.48 1.73
C LYS A 177 2.37 -2.26 0.84
N TRP A 178 3.43 -1.47 0.71
CA TRP A 178 3.44 -0.29 -0.14
C TRP A 178 3.23 -0.64 -1.63
N ASN A 179 3.65 -1.84 -2.04
CA ASN A 179 3.59 -2.34 -3.41
C ASN A 179 2.36 -3.21 -3.72
N GLU A 180 1.35 -3.22 -2.85
CA GLU A 180 0.04 -3.81 -3.10
C GLU A 180 -0.85 -2.82 -3.85
N VAL A 181 -1.34 -3.21 -5.03
CA VAL A 181 -2.31 -2.42 -5.82
C VAL A 181 -3.41 -3.33 -6.38
N TYR A 182 -4.61 -2.78 -6.54
CA TYR A 182 -5.70 -3.48 -7.20
C TYR A 182 -5.59 -3.35 -8.73
N ASP A 183 -5.52 -4.49 -9.41
CA ASP A 183 -5.58 -4.60 -10.86
C ASP A 183 -6.73 -5.52 -11.26
N GLN A 184 -7.63 -5.04 -12.12
CA GLN A 184 -8.81 -5.81 -12.57
C GLN A 184 -9.60 -6.46 -11.41
N LYS A 185 -9.79 -5.73 -10.30
CA LYS A 185 -10.45 -6.19 -9.06
C LYS A 185 -9.71 -7.30 -8.30
N GLN A 186 -8.48 -7.60 -8.66
CA GLN A 186 -7.61 -8.51 -7.94
C GLN A 186 -6.46 -7.73 -7.30
N MET A 187 -6.14 -8.05 -6.06
CA MET A 187 -4.92 -7.54 -5.43
C MET A 187 -3.70 -8.17 -6.11
N LYS A 188 -2.73 -7.33 -6.48
CA LYS A 188 -1.44 -7.74 -7.02
C LYS A 188 -0.33 -7.04 -6.25
N ILE A 189 0.70 -7.81 -5.91
CA ILE A 189 1.98 -7.27 -5.41
C ILE A 189 2.84 -6.99 -6.65
N ILE A 190 3.25 -5.73 -6.82
CA ILE A 190 4.16 -5.34 -7.91
C ILE A 190 5.60 -5.59 -7.49
N THR A 191 6.37 -6.16 -8.40
CA THR A 191 7.79 -6.48 -8.22
C THR A 191 8.63 -5.92 -9.36
N GLU A 192 9.95 -5.98 -9.25
CA GLU A 192 10.86 -5.53 -10.32
C GLU A 192 10.68 -6.37 -11.60
N GLU A 193 10.35 -7.66 -11.45
CA GLU A 193 10.07 -8.59 -12.57
C GLU A 193 8.87 -8.17 -13.42
N ASP A 194 7.95 -7.37 -12.87
CA ASP A 194 6.79 -6.86 -13.62
C ASP A 194 7.17 -5.81 -14.70
N TYR A 195 8.41 -5.32 -14.67
CA TYR A 195 8.94 -4.31 -15.60
C TYR A 195 9.88 -4.89 -16.67
N LEU A 196 10.23 -6.19 -16.56
CA LEU A 196 11.12 -6.91 -17.47
C LEU A 196 10.33 -7.58 -18.61
#